data_AF-A0A524NRH9-F1
#
_entry.id   AF-A0A524NRH9-F1
#
_cell.length_a   1.000
_cell.length_b   1.000
_cell.length_c   1.000
_cell.angle_alpha   90.00
_cell.angle_beta   90.00
_cell.angle_gamma   90.00
#
_symmetry.space_group_name_H-M   'P 1'
#
loop_
_entity.id
_entity.type
_entity.pdbx_description
1 polymer ?
#
loop_
_entity_poly.entity_id
_entity_poly.type
_entity_poly.pdbx_seq_one_letter_code
_entity_poly.pdbx_strand_id
1 'polypeptide(L)'
;MDRRWQGSWRTLTAHGLAAVVAMLASAGVARSQSMPGGACVIFFEGNRCSPGFERSSCCTEAGRYMRGCWTNDEARSMEIHGPAGTTISVFDSPNASTSDDYFVITKNDDQPVCVGSFDGARATLGETNNEWFYSGGNGLDGKVSTFTWTDPRQSPGADDVRSGGSGGRASRARSGRPR
;
A
#
# COMPACT_ATOMS: atom_id res chain seq x y z
N MET A 1 9.02 0.06 -85.52
CA MET A 1 8.66 -0.94 -84.48
C MET A 1 8.76 -0.23 -83.14
N ASP A 2 7.86 0.71 -82.84
CA ASP A 2 6.51 0.46 -82.29
C ASP A 2 6.50 -0.59 -81.17
N ARG A 3 6.36 -0.12 -79.92
CA ARG A 3 5.10 -0.30 -79.19
C ARG A 3 5.06 0.49 -77.87
N ARG A 4 3.99 1.29 -77.78
CA ARG A 4 3.47 2.00 -76.61
C ARG A 4 3.16 1.03 -75.46
N TRP A 5 3.36 1.46 -74.23
CA TRP A 5 2.65 0.90 -73.07
C TRP A 5 1.99 2.03 -72.30
N GLN A 6 0.66 2.04 -72.35
CA GLN A 6 -0.22 2.94 -71.63
C GLN A 6 -0.51 2.33 -70.26
N GLY A 7 -0.23 3.06 -69.19
CA GLY A 7 -0.66 2.72 -67.83
C GLY A 7 -1.56 3.81 -67.29
N SER A 8 -2.87 3.66 -67.48
CA SER A 8 -3.90 4.47 -66.84
C SER A 8 -4.76 3.52 -66.01
N TRP A 9 -4.62 3.61 -64.69
CA TRP A 9 -5.53 2.96 -63.75
C TRP A 9 -6.11 4.05 -62.84
N ARG A 10 -7.38 4.32 -63.09
CA ARG A 10 -8.24 5.19 -62.31
C ARG A 10 -8.44 4.59 -60.93
N THR A 11 -8.10 5.34 -59.89
CA THR A 11 -8.46 5.05 -58.50
C THR A 11 -9.91 5.47 -58.29
N LEU A 12 -10.79 4.52 -57.93
CA LEU A 12 -12.15 4.80 -57.49
C LEU A 12 -12.31 4.29 -56.05
N THR A 13 -12.41 5.26 -55.15
CA THR A 13 -12.83 5.19 -53.76
C THR A 13 -14.29 4.73 -53.64
N ALA A 14 -14.60 3.89 -52.65
CA ALA A 14 -15.85 3.99 -51.87
C ALA A 14 -15.89 3.01 -50.67
N HIS A 15 -15.80 3.63 -49.49
CA HIS A 15 -16.61 3.39 -48.29
C HIS A 15 -16.60 2.01 -47.63
N GLY A 16 -15.64 1.83 -46.71
CA GLY A 16 -15.78 0.94 -45.57
C GLY A 16 -16.76 1.53 -44.56
N LEU A 17 -17.81 0.78 -44.22
CA LEU A 17 -18.67 1.02 -43.07
C LEU A 17 -18.04 0.33 -41.85
N ALA A 18 -17.33 1.10 -41.02
CA ALA A 18 -16.92 0.65 -39.69
C ALA A 18 -18.04 0.99 -38.70
N ALA A 19 -18.79 -0.01 -38.25
CA ALA A 19 -19.67 0.11 -37.10
C ALA A 19 -18.82 0.02 -35.83
N VAL A 20 -18.58 1.17 -35.18
CA VAL A 20 -17.95 1.21 -33.86
C VAL A 20 -19.03 0.99 -32.80
N VAL A 21 -19.08 -0.22 -32.24
CA VAL A 21 -19.81 -0.50 -31.01
C VAL A 21 -18.83 -0.35 -29.85
N ALA A 22 -18.85 0.82 -29.20
CA ALA A 22 -18.14 1.04 -27.95
C ALA A 22 -19.16 1.08 -26.81
N MET A 23 -19.37 -0.06 -26.15
CA MET A 23 -20.13 -0.16 -24.90
C MET A 23 -19.18 -0.56 -23.77
N LEU A 24 -18.67 0.49 -23.13
CA LEU A 24 -18.28 0.65 -21.72
C LEU A 24 -18.13 -0.64 -20.89
N ALA A 25 -16.89 -1.10 -20.75
CA ALA A 25 -16.48 -1.84 -19.56
C ALA A 25 -16.37 -0.85 -18.40
N SER A 26 -17.37 -0.81 -17.52
CA SER A 26 -17.22 -0.16 -16.21
C SER A 26 -16.30 -1.01 -15.35
N ALA A 27 -14.99 -0.85 -15.54
CA ALA A 27 -14.00 -1.25 -14.56
C ALA A 27 -14.19 -0.35 -13.34
N GLY A 28 -14.94 -0.84 -12.35
CA GLY A 28 -14.92 -0.32 -10.99
C GLY A 28 -13.54 -0.57 -10.39
N VAL A 29 -12.54 0.20 -10.84
CA VAL A 29 -11.28 0.32 -10.11
C VAL A 29 -11.63 1.11 -8.86
N ALA A 30 -11.77 0.42 -7.74
CA ALA A 30 -11.61 1.03 -6.43
C ALA A 30 -10.21 1.66 -6.43
N ARG A 31 -10.14 2.95 -6.80
CA ARG A 31 -8.97 3.77 -6.57
C ARG A 31 -8.95 4.02 -5.07
N SER A 32 -8.18 3.21 -4.34
CA SER A 32 -7.61 3.65 -3.08
C SER A 32 -6.82 4.91 -3.40
N GLN A 33 -7.45 6.06 -3.26
CA GLN A 33 -6.77 7.34 -3.41
C GLN A 33 -5.85 7.44 -2.20
N SER A 34 -4.59 7.08 -2.41
CA SER A 34 -3.48 7.50 -1.56
C SER A 34 -3.64 8.99 -1.34
N MET A 35 -3.96 9.38 -0.11
CA MET A 35 -4.05 10.80 0.25
C MET A 35 -2.68 11.45 0.00
N PRO A 36 -2.61 12.73 -0.39
CA PRO A 36 -1.34 13.42 -0.55
C PRO A 36 -0.61 13.44 0.80
N GLY A 37 0.43 12.62 0.94
CA GLY A 37 1.15 12.44 2.19
C GLY A 37 0.67 11.29 3.08
N GLY A 38 -0.28 10.46 2.67
CA GLY A 38 -0.66 9.24 3.39
C GLY A 38 0.38 8.14 3.17
N ALA A 39 0.89 7.55 4.24
CA ALA A 39 1.69 6.34 4.14
C ALA A 39 0.78 5.10 4.13
N CYS A 40 1.15 4.07 3.39
CA CYS A 40 0.34 2.87 3.20
C CYS A 40 1.25 1.65 3.04
N VAL A 41 0.82 0.50 3.57
CA VAL A 41 1.41 -0.80 3.26
C VAL A 41 0.35 -1.63 2.53
N ILE A 42 0.78 -2.28 1.44
CA ILE A 42 -0.05 -3.20 0.68
C ILE A 42 0.53 -4.60 0.88
N PHE A 43 -0.26 -5.51 1.45
CA PHE A 43 0.10 -6.92 1.61
C PHE A 43 -0.45 -7.75 0.46
N PHE A 44 0.32 -8.75 0.05
CA PHE A 44 -0.02 -9.67 -1.03
C PHE A 44 0.14 -11.11 -0.57
N GLU A 45 -0.81 -11.96 -0.97
CA GLU A 45 -0.69 -13.41 -0.78
C GLU A 45 0.31 -14.06 -1.73
N GLY A 46 0.63 -13.38 -2.83
CA GLY A 46 1.69 -13.78 -3.73
C GLY A 46 3.04 -13.25 -3.30
N ASN A 47 4.11 -13.84 -3.83
CA ASN A 47 5.46 -13.27 -3.74
C ASN A 47 5.64 -12.16 -4.80
N ARG A 48 6.69 -11.35 -4.62
CA ARG A 48 7.15 -10.28 -5.52
C ARG A 48 6.17 -9.12 -5.70
N CYS A 49 5.33 -8.85 -4.70
CA CYS A 49 4.28 -7.82 -4.78
C CYS A 49 3.40 -7.99 -6.04
N SER A 50 3.10 -9.26 -6.36
CA SER A 50 2.46 -9.62 -7.63
C SER A 50 0.98 -9.27 -7.63
N PRO A 51 0.47 -8.49 -8.60
CA PRO A 51 -0.93 -8.06 -8.65
C PRO A 51 -1.92 -9.16 -9.07
N GLY A 52 -1.43 -10.37 -9.38
CA GLY A 52 -2.26 -11.53 -9.76
C GLY A 52 -2.78 -12.37 -8.60
N PHE A 53 -2.49 -11.97 -7.35
CA PHE A 53 -2.94 -12.63 -6.13
C PHE A 53 -3.82 -11.67 -5.32
N GLU A 54 -4.54 -12.20 -4.32
CA GLU A 54 -5.32 -11.33 -3.44
C GLU A 54 -4.39 -10.33 -2.76
N ARG A 55 -4.90 -9.10 -2.63
CA ARG A 55 -4.18 -7.96 -2.08
C ARG A 55 -5.05 -7.29 -1.04
N SER A 56 -4.41 -6.86 0.02
CA SER A 56 -5.05 -6.11 1.07
C SER A 56 -4.24 -4.85 1.35
N SER A 57 -4.86 -3.70 1.13
CA SER A 57 -4.23 -2.40 1.36
C SER A 57 -4.58 -1.89 2.75
N CYS A 58 -3.56 -1.79 3.61
CA CYS A 58 -3.64 -1.06 4.87
C CYS A 58 -3.08 0.34 4.68
N CYS A 59 -3.95 1.26 4.29
CA CYS A 59 -3.64 2.68 4.26
C CYS A 59 -4.25 3.32 5.51
N THR A 60 -3.47 3.52 6.56
CA THR A 60 -3.91 4.09 7.83
C THR A 60 -2.97 5.19 8.28
N GLU A 61 -3.51 6.19 8.97
CA GLU A 61 -2.72 6.98 9.94
C GLU A 61 -2.25 5.98 11.02
N ALA A 62 -0.95 5.92 11.33
CA ALA A 62 -0.39 4.79 12.06
C ALA A 62 -1.12 4.50 13.39
N GLY A 63 -1.26 3.21 13.67
CA GLY A 63 -1.66 2.68 14.97
C GLY A 63 -0.65 1.63 15.42
N ARG A 64 -0.48 1.47 16.75
CA ARG A 64 0.58 0.63 17.33
C ARG A 64 0.51 -0.86 16.97
N TYR A 65 -0.69 -1.39 16.76
CA TYR A 65 -0.91 -2.80 16.43
C TYR A 65 -2.09 -2.91 15.48
N MET A 66 -1.88 -3.51 14.32
CA MET A 66 -2.96 -3.78 13.39
C MET A 66 -3.06 -5.29 13.19
N ARG A 67 -4.15 -5.87 13.71
CA ARG A 67 -4.64 -7.15 13.21
C ARG A 67 -5.18 -6.86 11.81
N GLY A 68 -4.57 -7.49 10.82
CA GLY A 68 -4.47 -7.00 9.45
C GLY A 68 -5.76 -6.51 8.80
N CYS A 69 -5.63 -5.64 7.81
CA CYS A 69 -6.69 -5.36 6.83
C CYS A 69 -6.87 -6.53 5.83
N TRP A 70 -6.42 -7.72 6.20
CA TRP A 70 -6.35 -8.96 5.42
C TRP A 70 -6.64 -10.15 6.34
N THR A 71 -6.88 -11.33 5.77
CA THR A 71 -7.04 -12.55 6.57
C THR A 71 -5.69 -12.97 7.17
N ASN A 72 -5.69 -13.31 8.45
CA ASN A 72 -4.52 -13.88 9.12
C ASN A 72 -3.88 -14.99 8.27
N ASP A 73 -2.55 -15.08 8.27
CA ASP A 73 -1.80 -16.20 7.68
C ASP A 73 -1.86 -16.31 6.14
N GLU A 74 -2.11 -15.21 5.43
CA GLU A 74 -2.11 -15.23 3.95
C GLU A 74 -0.98 -14.40 3.34
N ALA A 75 -0.48 -13.36 4.03
CA ALA A 75 0.49 -12.44 3.46
C ALA A 75 1.88 -13.09 3.29
N ARG A 76 2.47 -12.92 2.10
CA ARG A 76 3.82 -13.39 1.75
C ARG A 76 4.76 -12.30 1.26
N SER A 77 4.21 -11.20 0.75
CA SER A 77 5.00 -10.03 0.35
C SER A 77 4.27 -8.73 0.67
N MET A 78 4.99 -7.62 0.66
CA MET A 78 4.40 -6.30 0.88
C MET A 78 5.07 -5.19 0.08
N GLU A 79 4.30 -4.15 -0.25
CA GLU A 79 4.78 -2.89 -0.83
C GLU A 79 4.55 -1.73 0.15
N ILE A 80 5.58 -0.93 0.40
CA ILE A 80 5.58 0.13 1.42
C ILE A 80 5.63 1.51 0.74
N HIS A 81 4.55 2.27 0.88
CA HIS A 81 4.44 3.66 0.48
C HIS A 81 4.55 4.55 1.70
N GLY A 82 5.48 5.50 1.72
CA GLY A 82 5.74 6.33 2.89
C GLY A 82 7.09 7.01 2.78
N PRO A 83 7.37 8.02 3.63
CA PRO A 83 8.64 8.72 3.60
C PRO A 83 9.80 7.81 4.03
N ALA A 84 11.03 8.23 3.73
CA ALA A 84 12.25 7.71 4.34
C ALA A 84 12.13 7.71 5.86
N GLY A 85 12.62 6.65 6.51
CA GLY A 85 12.49 6.41 7.95
C GLY A 85 11.23 5.65 8.37
N THR A 86 10.29 5.40 7.43
CA THR A 86 9.15 4.50 7.68
C THR A 86 9.65 3.13 8.10
N THR A 87 9.19 2.63 9.24
CA THR A 87 9.54 1.31 9.77
C THR A 87 8.32 0.41 9.83
N ILE A 88 8.42 -0.79 9.26
CA ILE A 88 7.40 -1.83 9.30
C ILE A 88 7.97 -3.05 9.99
N SER A 89 7.19 -3.67 10.87
CA SER A 89 7.50 -4.99 11.40
C SER A 89 6.31 -5.92 11.22
N VAL A 90 6.55 -7.14 10.80
CA VAL A 90 5.54 -8.19 10.62
C VAL A 90 5.91 -9.41 11.46
N PHE A 91 4.92 -10.09 12.01
CA PHE A 91 5.12 -11.14 13.03
C PHE A 91 4.21 -12.34 12.76
N ASP A 92 4.73 -13.55 13.00
CA ASP A 92 3.93 -14.79 13.06
C ASP A 92 2.99 -14.77 14.28
N SER A 93 3.40 -14.13 15.37
CA SER A 93 2.58 -14.02 16.58
C SER A 93 1.49 -12.92 16.48
N PRO A 94 0.21 -13.20 16.80
CA PRO A 94 -0.86 -12.20 16.81
C PRO A 94 -0.71 -11.12 17.89
N ASN A 95 0.27 -11.28 18.79
CA ASN A 95 0.60 -10.33 19.86
C ASN A 95 1.91 -9.58 19.59
N ALA A 96 2.43 -9.63 18.36
CA ALA A 96 3.70 -9.01 17.95
C ALA A 96 4.90 -9.48 18.79
N SER A 97 4.91 -10.76 19.17
CA SER A 97 6.03 -11.36 19.91
C SER A 97 7.26 -11.50 19.01
N THR A 98 8.43 -11.15 19.53
CA THR A 98 9.74 -11.38 18.89
C THR A 98 10.35 -12.73 19.28
N SER A 99 9.64 -13.54 20.07
CA SER A 99 10.04 -14.92 20.40
C SER A 99 9.77 -15.91 19.29
N ASP A 100 9.01 -15.50 18.28
CA ASP A 100 8.62 -16.27 17.10
C ASP A 100 9.18 -15.61 15.83
N ASP A 101 8.81 -16.09 14.65
CA ASP A 101 9.28 -15.56 13.38
C ASP A 101 8.79 -14.10 13.16
N TYR A 102 9.71 -13.20 12.82
CA TYR A 102 9.41 -11.80 12.52
C TYR A 102 10.40 -11.16 11.55
N PHE A 103 9.91 -10.15 10.84
CA PHE A 103 10.67 -9.36 9.89
C PHE A 103 10.50 -7.87 10.19
N VAL A 104 11.58 -7.10 10.04
CA VAL A 104 11.61 -5.65 10.22
C VAL A 104 12.28 -5.02 9.01
N ILE A 105 11.74 -3.90 8.55
CA ILE A 105 12.36 -3.06 7.52
C ILE A 105 12.18 -1.58 7.85
N THR A 106 13.24 -0.81 7.65
CA THR A 106 13.26 0.65 7.68
C THR A 106 13.63 1.16 6.29
N LYS A 107 12.76 1.98 5.71
CA LYS A 107 13.02 2.61 4.41
C LYS A 107 14.09 3.69 4.52
N ASN A 108 14.99 3.75 3.54
CA ASN A 108 16.02 4.79 3.50
C ASN A 108 15.72 5.95 2.53
N ASP A 109 14.68 5.81 1.69
CA ASP A 109 14.22 6.86 0.77
C ASP A 109 12.69 6.88 0.65
N ASP A 110 12.18 7.87 -0.10
CA ASP A 110 10.74 8.10 -0.30
C ASP A 110 10.13 7.19 -1.39
N GLN A 111 10.93 6.42 -2.13
CA GLN A 111 10.42 5.55 -3.20
C GLN A 111 9.67 4.36 -2.61
N PRO A 112 8.62 3.83 -3.27
CA PRO A 112 7.98 2.59 -2.85
C PRO A 112 8.99 1.44 -2.76
N VAL A 113 8.90 0.64 -1.70
CA VAL A 113 9.75 -0.53 -1.50
C VAL A 113 8.92 -1.79 -1.55
N CYS A 114 9.27 -2.71 -2.45
CA CYS A 114 8.69 -4.05 -2.49
C CYS A 114 9.58 -5.02 -1.71
N VAL A 115 9.03 -5.58 -0.63
CA VAL A 115 9.58 -6.75 0.06
C VAL A 115 8.94 -7.97 -0.60
N GLY A 116 9.63 -8.60 -1.56
CA GLY A 116 9.02 -9.60 -2.42
C GLY A 116 8.83 -10.98 -1.79
N SER A 117 9.41 -11.23 -0.63
CA SER A 117 9.14 -12.39 0.22
C SER A 117 9.72 -12.07 1.59
N PHE A 118 9.03 -12.44 2.67
CA PHE A 118 9.56 -12.26 4.01
C PHE A 118 10.72 -13.24 4.27
N ASP A 119 10.56 -14.49 3.83
CA ASP A 119 11.60 -15.52 3.96
C ASP A 119 12.76 -15.31 2.97
N GLY A 120 12.45 -14.73 1.81
CA GLY A 120 13.38 -14.46 0.72
C GLY A 120 13.85 -13.01 0.63
N ALA A 121 13.74 -12.22 1.70
CA ALA A 121 13.91 -10.76 1.67
C ALA A 121 15.23 -10.31 1.03
N ARG A 122 16.33 -11.06 1.23
CA ARG A 122 17.64 -10.78 0.62
C ARG A 122 17.59 -10.71 -0.90
N ALA A 123 16.78 -11.52 -1.57
CA ALA A 123 16.68 -11.52 -3.03
C ALA A 123 16.07 -10.22 -3.58
N THR A 124 15.30 -9.49 -2.76
CA THR A 124 14.61 -8.26 -3.14
C THR A 124 15.22 -7.01 -2.54
N LEU A 125 15.84 -7.13 -1.35
CA LEU A 125 16.37 -6.00 -0.58
C LEU A 125 17.89 -5.97 -0.50
N GLY A 126 18.58 -7.05 -0.89
CA GLY A 126 20.03 -7.22 -0.65
C GLY A 126 20.92 -6.18 -1.33
N GLU A 127 20.45 -5.59 -2.43
CA GLU A 127 21.14 -4.53 -3.17
C GLU A 127 20.55 -3.13 -2.90
N THR A 128 19.60 -3.04 -1.96
CA THR A 128 18.96 -1.76 -1.61
C THR A 128 19.63 -1.14 -0.39
N ASN A 129 19.52 0.18 -0.23
CA ASN A 129 20.02 0.88 0.95
C ASN A 129 19.08 0.80 2.17
N ASN A 130 18.00 0.00 2.09
CA ASN A 130 17.06 -0.16 3.19
C ASN A 130 17.67 -1.04 4.28
N GLU A 131 17.42 -0.70 5.53
CA GLU A 131 17.82 -1.53 6.66
C GLU A 131 16.74 -2.57 6.90
N TRP A 132 17.12 -3.84 7.05
CA TRP A 132 16.16 -4.89 7.32
C TRP A 132 16.76 -6.00 8.17
N PHE A 133 15.89 -6.72 8.86
CA PHE A 133 16.23 -7.83 9.71
C PHE A 133 15.15 -8.91 9.63
N TYR A 134 15.57 -10.16 9.65
CA TYR A 134 14.70 -11.31 9.74
C TYR A 134 15.20 -12.21 10.87
N SER A 135 14.29 -12.62 11.73
CA SER A 135 14.52 -13.67 12.72
C SER A 135 13.46 -14.74 12.52
N GLY A 136 13.87 -15.98 12.36
CA GLY A 136 12.91 -17.06 12.29
C GLY A 136 13.52 -18.45 12.34
N GLY A 137 12.64 -19.44 12.43
CA GLY A 137 12.95 -20.87 12.42
C GLY A 137 12.05 -21.71 11.50
N ASN A 138 10.84 -21.24 11.15
CA ASN A 138 9.88 -22.04 10.38
C ASN A 138 9.28 -21.31 9.15
N GLY A 139 9.61 -20.04 8.92
CA GLY A 139 9.18 -19.23 7.79
C GLY A 139 7.96 -18.35 8.09
N LEU A 140 7.93 -17.15 7.52
CA LEU A 140 6.94 -16.10 7.73
C LEU A 140 6.03 -15.88 6.51
N ASP A 141 6.41 -16.37 5.32
CA ASP A 141 5.56 -16.31 4.13
C ASP A 141 4.26 -17.11 4.37
N GLY A 142 3.12 -16.41 4.43
CA GLY A 142 1.81 -17.04 4.67
C GLY A 142 1.57 -17.40 6.13
N LYS A 143 2.22 -16.71 7.07
CA LYS A 143 1.99 -16.84 8.52
C LYS A 143 1.92 -15.51 9.24
N VAL A 144 1.93 -14.39 8.50
CA VAL A 144 1.87 -13.08 9.16
C VAL A 144 0.52 -12.92 9.86
N SER A 145 0.57 -12.83 11.19
CA SER A 145 -0.60 -12.63 12.03
C SER A 145 -0.84 -11.16 12.42
N THR A 146 0.21 -10.36 12.49
CA THR A 146 0.08 -8.93 12.83
C THR A 146 1.25 -8.14 12.27
N PHE A 147 1.07 -6.82 12.22
CA PHE A 147 2.15 -5.90 11.92
C PHE A 147 2.12 -4.66 12.82
N THR A 148 3.26 -3.99 12.88
CA THR A 148 3.41 -2.65 13.44
C THR A 148 3.92 -1.70 12.37
N TRP A 149 3.51 -0.44 12.49
CA TRP A 149 3.88 0.63 11.59
C TRP A 149 4.39 1.81 12.41
N THR A 150 5.51 2.40 11.99
CA THR A 150 6.00 3.69 12.52
C THR A 150 6.21 4.65 11.35
N ASP A 151 5.45 5.76 11.33
CA ASP A 151 5.68 6.88 10.40
C ASP A 151 6.61 7.90 11.09
N PRO A 152 7.78 8.24 10.53
CA PRO A 152 8.71 9.19 11.14
C PRO A 152 8.13 10.61 11.25
N ARG A 153 7.05 10.92 10.53
CA ARG A 153 6.37 12.22 10.60
C ARG A 153 5.37 12.30 11.75
N GLN A 154 4.94 11.16 12.28
CA GLN A 154 4.01 11.12 13.40
C GLN A 154 4.79 11.20 14.70
N SER A 155 4.68 12.33 15.40
CA SER A 155 5.18 12.43 16.77
C SER A 155 4.39 11.48 17.67
N PRO A 156 5.04 10.61 18.46
CA PRO A 156 4.35 9.76 19.43
C PRO A 156 3.68 10.65 20.49
N GLY A 157 2.42 11.00 20.27
CA GLY A 157 1.66 11.93 21.12
C GLY A 157 0.58 12.76 20.41
N ALA A 158 0.48 12.73 19.07
CA ALA A 158 -0.54 13.51 18.35
C ALA A 158 -1.94 12.86 18.33
N ASP A 159 -2.04 11.55 18.53
CA ASP A 159 -3.29 10.80 18.33
C ASP A 159 -4.27 10.93 19.52
N ASP A 160 -3.81 11.38 20.70
CA ASP A 160 -4.66 11.53 21.90
C ASP A 160 -5.47 12.85 21.93
N VAL A 161 -5.19 13.82 21.03
CA VAL A 161 -5.84 15.14 21.11
C VAL A 161 -7.15 15.20 20.29
N ARG A 162 -7.43 14.25 19.40
CA ARG A 162 -8.54 14.39 18.43
C ARG A 162 -9.89 13.78 18.84
N SER A 163 -10.03 13.21 20.03
CA SER A 163 -11.30 12.64 20.51
C SER A 163 -12.15 13.57 21.41
N GLY A 164 -11.72 14.80 21.68
CA GLY A 164 -12.45 15.74 22.54
C GLY A 164 -13.18 16.85 21.77
N GLY A 165 -14.33 16.55 21.15
CA GLY A 165 -14.98 17.49 20.22
C GLY A 165 -16.50 17.42 20.06
N SER A 166 -17.27 17.23 21.13
CA SER A 166 -18.68 17.66 21.19
C SER A 166 -18.98 17.99 22.66
N GLY A 167 -19.10 19.25 23.05
CA GLY A 167 -20.25 20.11 22.79
C GLY A 167 -20.81 20.55 24.14
N GLY A 168 -20.55 21.80 24.53
CA GLY A 168 -21.01 22.29 25.84
C GLY A 168 -20.49 23.68 26.20
N ARG A 169 -20.84 24.69 25.39
CA ARG A 169 -20.82 26.08 25.86
C ARG A 169 -21.84 26.21 27.00
N ALA A 170 -21.36 26.27 28.23
CA ALA A 170 -22.11 26.83 29.35
C ALA A 170 -21.48 28.17 29.75
N SER A 171 -21.99 29.23 29.15
CA SER A 171 -21.83 30.61 29.60
C SER A 171 -22.72 30.88 30.84
N ARG A 172 -22.21 31.74 31.75
CA ARG A 172 -22.83 32.34 32.97
C ARG A 172 -22.88 31.44 34.22
N ALA A 173 -22.62 31.90 35.44
CA ALA A 173 -22.44 33.25 35.98
C ALA A 173 -21.46 33.22 37.18
N ARG A 174 -20.62 34.25 37.25
CA ARG A 174 -19.77 34.56 38.41
C ARG A 174 -20.61 35.42 39.36
N SER A 175 -21.22 34.83 40.38
CA SER A 175 -21.78 35.59 41.50
C SER A 175 -20.70 35.73 42.58
N GLY A 176 -20.36 36.98 42.88
CA GLY A 176 -19.40 37.32 43.91
C GLY A 176 -19.96 37.13 45.32
N ARG A 177 -19.08 36.76 46.24
CA ARG A 177 -19.06 37.22 47.63
C ARG A 177 -17.63 37.61 47.93
N PRO A 178 -17.39 38.83 48.44
CA PRO A 178 -17.31 38.94 49.89
C PRO A 178 -17.80 40.30 50.46
N ARG A 179 -18.61 40.25 51.50
CA ARG A 179 -18.27 40.62 52.89
C ARG A 179 -19.46 40.27 53.78
#